data_AF-X4ZHA2-F1
#
_entry.id   AF-X4ZHA2-F1
#
_cell.length_a   1.000
_cell.length_b   1.000
_cell.length_c   1.000
_cell.angle_alpha   90.00
_cell.angle_beta   90.00
_cell.angle_gamma   90.00
#
_symmetry.space_group_name_H-M   'P 1'
#
loop_
_entity.id
_entity.type
_entity.pdbx_description
1 polymer ?
#
loop_
_entity_poly.entity_id
_entity_poly.type
_entity_poly.pdbx_seq_one_letter_code
_entity_poly.pdbx_strand_id
1 'polypeptide(L)'
;MPNEQGRYNRQEVIESGLPYFIPRSGKWNGNTYPFAVLLSKTRCKELGVPILSNGHENPSAFLYSANAGAGTNDTDHRYYALYDRTDAYEEIKDKLYPREIMGSKDDAE
;
A
#
# COMPACT_ATOMS: atom_id res chain seq x y z
N MET A 1 -13.98 -1.73 8.73
CA MET A 1 -13.70 -0.30 8.51
C MET A 1 -12.39 0.06 9.20
N PRO A 2 -11.54 0.91 8.59
CA PRO A 2 -10.28 1.29 9.22
C PRO A 2 -10.48 1.97 10.57
N ASN A 3 -9.49 1.88 11.45
CA ASN A 3 -9.49 2.62 12.72
C ASN A 3 -9.34 4.13 12.51
N GLU A 4 -9.36 4.91 13.60
CA GLU A 4 -9.19 6.38 13.57
C GLU A 4 -7.90 6.86 12.89
N GLN A 5 -6.89 5.99 12.79
CA GLN A 5 -5.60 6.27 12.16
C GLN A 5 -5.57 5.83 10.67
N GLY A 6 -6.69 5.37 10.12
CA GLY A 6 -6.76 4.88 8.73
C GLY A 6 -6.08 3.52 8.51
N ARG A 7 -5.87 2.75 9.57
CA ARG A 7 -5.23 1.42 9.51
C ARG A 7 -6.29 0.33 9.54
N TYR A 8 -5.98 -0.77 8.86
CA TYR A 8 -6.86 -1.92 8.68
C TYR A 8 -6.37 -3.10 9.50
N ASN A 9 -7.31 -3.94 9.94
CA ASN A 9 -6.99 -5.21 10.56
C ASN A 9 -6.87 -6.33 9.51
N ARG A 10 -6.41 -7.50 9.95
CA ARG A 10 -6.16 -8.63 9.05
C ARG A 10 -7.44 -9.13 8.36
N GLN A 11 -8.57 -9.15 9.05
CA GLN A 11 -9.83 -9.67 8.50
C GLN A 11 -10.27 -8.80 7.32
N GLU A 12 -10.23 -7.48 7.49
CA GLU A 12 -10.62 -6.51 6.45
C GLU A 12 -9.76 -6.61 5.20
N VAL A 13 -8.45 -6.79 5.37
CA VAL A 13 -7.51 -6.95 4.26
C VAL A 13 -7.75 -8.25 3.49
N ILE A 14 -8.11 -9.33 4.19
CA ILE A 14 -8.46 -10.60 3.55
C ILE A 14 -9.78 -10.47 2.80
N GLU A 15 -10.80 -9.86 3.44
CA GLU A 15 -12.13 -9.66 2.85
C GLU A 15 -12.12 -8.73 1.64
N SER A 16 -11.20 -7.76 1.60
CA SER A 16 -11.08 -6.86 0.44
C SER A 16 -10.55 -7.56 -0.82
N GLY A 17 -9.91 -8.73 -0.67
CA GLY A 17 -9.31 -9.47 -1.79
C GLY A 17 -8.11 -8.77 -2.47
N LEU A 18 -7.63 -7.67 -1.89
CA LEU A 18 -6.54 -6.87 -2.43
C LEU A 18 -5.19 -7.42 -2.01
N PRO A 19 -4.12 -7.19 -2.79
CA PRO A 19 -2.79 -7.64 -2.43
C PRO A 19 -2.26 -6.91 -1.20
N TYR A 20 -1.38 -7.56 -0.46
CA TYR A 20 -0.68 -6.92 0.66
C TYR A 20 0.79 -7.35 0.77
N PHE A 21 1.65 -6.41 1.13
CA PHE A 21 3.09 -6.63 1.28
C PHE A 21 3.44 -6.96 2.73
N ILE A 22 4.27 -8.00 2.92
CA ILE A 22 4.84 -8.35 4.21
C ILE A 22 6.35 -8.02 4.19
N PRO A 23 6.81 -6.97 4.88
CA PRO A 23 8.22 -6.55 4.86
C PRO A 23 9.19 -7.63 5.31
N ARG A 24 8.82 -8.45 6.30
CA ARG A 24 9.67 -9.52 6.81
C ARG A 24 9.99 -10.58 5.76
N SER A 25 9.05 -10.90 4.88
CA SER A 25 9.26 -11.88 3.80
C SER A 25 9.68 -11.24 2.49
N GLY A 26 9.57 -9.92 2.35
CA GLY A 26 9.84 -9.21 1.09
C GLY A 26 8.90 -9.58 -0.05
N LYS A 27 7.69 -10.08 0.27
CA LYS A 27 6.76 -10.64 -0.71
C LYS A 27 5.38 -10.00 -0.63
N TRP A 28 4.75 -9.89 -1.78
CA TRP A 28 3.33 -9.61 -1.93
C TRP A 28 2.51 -10.91 -1.77
N ASN A 29 1.37 -10.81 -1.13
CA ASN A 29 0.39 -11.89 -0.97
C ASN A 29 -0.94 -11.45 -1.59
N GLY A 30 -1.80 -12.41 -1.92
CA GLY A 30 -3.08 -12.16 -2.58
C GLY A 30 -2.94 -12.14 -4.11
N ASN A 31 -3.94 -11.57 -4.79
CA ASN A 31 -3.93 -11.43 -6.25
C ASN A 31 -3.09 -10.21 -6.63
N THR A 32 -1.88 -10.44 -7.14
CA THR A 32 -0.92 -9.37 -7.46
C THR A 32 -1.12 -8.82 -8.87
N TYR A 33 -0.85 -7.54 -9.04
CA TYR A 33 -0.79 -6.88 -10.34
C TYR A 33 0.49 -7.30 -11.10
N PRO A 34 0.45 -7.42 -12.44
CA PRO A 34 1.64 -7.68 -13.26
C PRO A 34 2.71 -6.59 -13.09
N PHE A 35 2.26 -5.33 -13.02
CA PHE A 35 3.06 -4.17 -12.70
C PHE A 35 2.19 -3.14 -11.97
N ALA A 36 2.66 -2.64 -10.83
CA ALA A 36 2.01 -1.52 -10.15
C ALA A 36 2.99 -0.73 -9.27
N VAL A 37 2.76 0.57 -9.13
CA VAL A 37 3.42 1.42 -8.12
C VAL A 37 2.44 1.70 -6.99
N LEU A 38 2.71 1.17 -5.80
CA LEU A 38 1.79 1.17 -4.67
C LEU A 38 2.39 1.96 -3.51
N LEU A 39 1.79 3.12 -3.22
CA LEU A 39 2.33 4.10 -2.28
C LEU A 39 1.38 4.37 -1.11
N SER A 40 1.94 4.56 0.07
CA SER A 40 1.16 5.07 1.21
C SER A 40 0.76 6.53 0.99
N LYS A 41 -0.31 6.99 1.64
CA LYS A 41 -0.76 8.39 1.60
C LYS A 41 0.37 9.40 1.88
N THR A 42 1.24 9.09 2.85
CA THR A 42 2.40 9.93 3.18
C THR A 42 3.40 9.98 2.03
N ARG A 43 3.71 8.83 1.40
CA ARG A 43 4.62 8.77 0.25
C ARG A 43 4.05 9.49 -0.98
N CYS A 44 2.76 9.37 -1.24
CA CYS A 44 2.08 10.15 -2.28
C CYS A 44 2.29 11.66 -2.09
N LYS A 45 2.19 12.14 -0.84
CA LYS A 45 2.40 13.56 -0.52
C LYS A 45 3.87 13.99 -0.70
N GLU A 46 4.82 13.16 -0.26
CA GLU A 46 6.27 13.44 -0.39
C GLU A 46 6.72 13.50 -1.85
N LEU A 47 6.14 12.66 -2.71
CA LEU A 47 6.51 12.57 -4.12
C LEU A 47 5.72 13.53 -5.03
N GLY A 48 4.77 14.29 -4.48
CA GLY A 48 3.97 15.25 -5.25
C GLY A 48 2.85 14.61 -6.10
N VAL A 49 2.47 13.36 -5.80
CA VAL A 49 1.43 12.59 -6.50
C VAL A 49 0.26 12.26 -5.55
N PRO A 50 -0.45 13.28 -5.02
CA PRO A 50 -1.38 13.13 -3.91
C PRO A 50 -2.53 12.17 -4.21
N ILE A 51 -3.15 11.64 -3.15
CA ILE A 51 -4.45 10.97 -3.24
C ILE A 51 -5.56 11.92 -3.62
N LEU A 52 -6.60 11.41 -4.30
CA LEU A 52 -7.77 12.20 -4.63
C LEU A 52 -8.25 12.94 -3.38
N SER A 53 -8.35 14.26 -3.50
CA SER A 53 -8.79 15.14 -2.42
C SER A 53 -10.10 14.61 -1.84
N ASN A 54 -10.17 14.55 -0.51
CA ASN A 54 -11.29 14.03 0.31
C ASN A 54 -11.27 12.52 0.64
N GLY A 55 -10.25 11.75 0.25
CA GLY A 55 -10.13 10.35 0.71
C GLY A 55 -11.17 9.40 0.11
N HIS A 56 -11.76 9.78 -1.03
CA HIS A 56 -12.66 8.95 -1.83
C HIS A 56 -11.92 7.91 -2.67
N GLU A 57 -10.59 7.95 -2.67
CA GLU A 57 -9.78 6.95 -3.33
C GLU A 57 -9.75 5.67 -2.48
N ASN A 58 -10.17 4.56 -3.08
CA ASN A 58 -10.08 3.26 -2.45
C ASN A 58 -8.62 2.78 -2.43
N PRO A 59 -8.22 2.00 -1.41
CA PRO A 59 -6.92 1.34 -1.43
C PRO A 59 -6.84 0.35 -2.61
N SER A 60 -5.67 0.26 -3.22
CA SER A 60 -5.34 -0.75 -4.23
C SER A 60 -4.55 -1.92 -3.63
N ALA A 61 -3.89 -1.71 -2.50
CA ALA A 61 -3.16 -2.74 -1.77
C ALA A 61 -2.95 -2.35 -0.31
N PHE A 62 -2.29 -3.21 0.47
CA PHE A 62 -1.95 -2.92 1.86
C PHE A 62 -0.48 -3.21 2.20
N LEU A 63 0.03 -2.52 3.20
CA LEU A 63 1.35 -2.75 3.78
C LEU A 63 1.23 -3.23 5.22
N TYR A 64 1.72 -4.44 5.52
CA TYR A 64 1.79 -4.94 6.89
C TYR A 64 2.92 -4.27 7.67
N SER A 65 2.63 -3.83 8.89
CA SER A 65 3.63 -3.34 9.85
C SER A 65 3.42 -3.98 11.21
N ALA A 66 4.40 -4.78 11.64
CA ALA A 66 4.33 -5.48 12.93
C ALA A 66 4.26 -4.53 14.13
N ASN A 67 4.84 -3.33 14.00
CA ASN A 67 4.93 -2.32 15.06
C ASN A 67 3.78 -1.32 15.05
N ALA A 68 2.84 -1.43 14.09
CA ALA A 68 1.65 -0.60 14.09
C ALA A 68 0.83 -0.88 15.36
N GLY A 69 0.57 0.17 16.14
CA GLY A 69 -0.15 0.08 17.42
C GLY A 69 0.76 -0.09 18.64
N ALA A 70 2.08 -0.09 18.46
CA ALA A 70 3.00 -0.09 19.59
C ALA A 70 2.74 1.13 20.50
N GLY A 71 2.50 0.88 21.79
CA GLY A 71 2.15 1.93 22.76
C GLY A 71 0.68 2.35 22.77
N THR A 72 -0.19 1.69 22.00
CA THR A 72 -1.65 1.89 22.05
C THR A 72 -2.35 0.57 22.41
N ASN A 73 -3.65 0.65 22.70
CA ASN A 73 -4.50 -0.53 22.94
C ASN A 73 -4.95 -1.21 21.65
N ASP A 74 -4.64 -0.64 20.48
CA ASP A 74 -5.05 -1.16 19.18
C ASP A 74 -3.87 -1.82 18.48
N THR A 75 -3.74 -3.12 18.74
CA THR A 75 -2.70 -3.97 18.16
C THR A 75 -3.18 -4.84 17.01
N ASP A 76 -4.44 -4.68 16.58
CA ASP A 76 -5.05 -5.49 15.51
C ASP A 76 -4.97 -4.79 14.15
N HIS A 77 -5.03 -3.45 14.13
CA HIS A 77 -4.98 -2.66 12.89
C HIS A 77 -3.53 -2.41 12.44
N ARG A 78 -2.92 -3.47 11.88
CA ARG A 78 -1.50 -3.49 11.48
C ARG A 78 -1.23 -3.20 10.00
N TYR A 79 -2.27 -2.90 9.22
CA TYR A 79 -2.14 -2.73 7.78
C TYR A 79 -2.39 -1.28 7.38
N TYR A 80 -1.49 -0.73 6.56
CA TYR A 80 -1.65 0.60 5.97
C TYR A 80 -2.19 0.48 4.55
N ALA A 81 -3.14 1.32 4.18
CA ALA A 81 -3.60 1.45 2.80
C ALA A 81 -2.48 1.94 1.86
N LEU A 82 -2.40 1.34 0.68
CA LEU A 82 -1.56 1.75 -0.43
C LEU A 82 -2.45 2.11 -1.64
N TYR A 83 -2.01 3.09 -2.40
CA TYR A 83 -2.72 3.68 -3.52
C TYR A 83 -1.90 3.54 -4.79
N ASP A 84 -2.57 3.29 -5.91
CA ASP A 84 -1.96 3.04 -7.21
C ASP A 84 -1.49 4.34 -7.88
N ARG A 85 -0.18 4.46 -8.13
CA ARG A 85 0.47 5.58 -8.83
C ARG A 85 1.28 5.12 -10.03
N THR A 86 0.81 4.05 -10.66
CA THR A 86 1.47 3.46 -11.83
C THR A 86 1.52 4.45 -13.01
N ASP A 87 0.50 5.31 -13.12
CA ASP A 87 0.43 6.40 -14.09
C ASP A 87 1.57 7.42 -13.95
N ALA A 88 1.98 7.72 -12.71
CA ALA A 88 3.08 8.64 -12.40
C ALA A 88 4.47 7.98 -12.40
N TYR A 89 4.58 6.68 -12.76
CA TYR A 89 5.83 5.92 -12.62
C TYR A 89 7.03 6.61 -13.26
N GLU A 90 6.91 7.10 -14.51
CA GLU A 90 8.03 7.72 -15.22
C GLU A 90 8.57 8.98 -14.53
N GLU A 91 7.73 9.70 -13.78
CA GLU A 91 8.08 10.93 -13.06
C GLU A 91 8.76 10.65 -11.71
N ILE A 92 8.47 9.50 -11.09
CA ILE A 92 8.88 9.20 -9.71
C ILE A 92 9.80 7.98 -9.57
N LYS A 93 10.06 7.22 -10.64
CA LYS A 93 10.79 5.94 -10.61
C LYS A 93 12.12 5.98 -9.86
N ASP A 94 12.89 7.06 -10.01
CA ASP A 94 14.21 7.20 -9.38
C ASP A 94 14.15 7.40 -7.86
N LYS A 95 12.94 7.65 -7.32
CA LYS A 95 12.68 7.90 -5.89
C LYS A 95 11.90 6.76 -5.22
N LEU A 96 11.54 5.72 -5.98
CA LEU A 96 10.78 4.59 -5.48
C LEU A 96 11.67 3.61 -4.72
N TYR A 97 11.16 3.08 -3.61
CA TYR A 97 11.78 1.94 -2.96
C TYR A 97 11.35 0.64 -3.67
N PRO A 98 12.19 -0.43 -3.66
CA PRO A 98 11.84 -1.70 -4.29
C PRO A 98 10.50 -2.29 -3.83
N ARG A 99 10.12 -2.08 -2.55
CA ARG A 99 8.84 -2.54 -1.99
C ARG A 99 7.61 -1.78 -2.49
N GLU A 100 7.81 -0.61 -3.09
CA GLU A 100 6.75 0.25 -3.64
C GLU A 100 6.40 -0.14 -5.07
N ILE A 101 7.21 -1.02 -5.68
CA ILE A 101 6.98 -1.57 -6.99
C ILE A 101 6.52 -3.01 -6.82
N MET A 102 5.40 -3.34 -7.44
CA MET A 102 4.88 -4.70 -7.55
C MET A 102 5.12 -5.20 -8.96
N GLY A 103 5.65 -6.41 -9.07
CA GLY A 103 5.94 -7.05 -10.35
C GLY A 103 7.01 -6.32 -11.16
N SER A 104 7.00 -6.52 -12.48
CA SER A 104 7.93 -5.89 -13.41
C SER A 104 7.17 -5.30 -14.58
N LYS A 105 7.61 -4.13 -15.05
CA LYS A 105 7.04 -3.50 -16.24
C LYS A 105 7.27 -4.33 -17.50
N ASP A 106 8.33 -5.13 -17.53
CA ASP A 106 8.70 -6.02 -18.65
C ASP A 106 7.77 -7.25 -18.75
N ASP A 107 7.06 -7.61 -17.68
CA ASP A 107 6.12 -8.74 -17.66
C ASP A 107 4.69 -8.33 -18.08
N ALA A 108 4.48 -7.05 -18.43
CA ALA A 108 3.17 -6.47 -18.74
C ALA A 108 2.88 -6.30 -20.25
N GLU A 109 3.76 -6.80 -21.14
CA GLU A 109 3.59 -6.82 -22.60
C GLU A 109 2.96 -8.10 -23.15
#